data_AF-A0A8H5M3Q2-F1
#
_entry.id   AF-A0A8H5M3Q2-F1
#
_cell.length_a   1.000
_cell.length_b   1.000
_cell.length_c   1.000
_cell.angle_alpha   90.00
_cell.angle_beta   90.00
_cell.angle_gamma   90.00
#
_symmetry.space_group_name_H-M   'P 1'
#
loop_
_entity.id
_entity.type
_entity.pdbx_description
1 polymer ?
#
loop_
_entity_poly.entity_id
_entity_poly.type
_entity_poly.pdbx_seq_one_letter_code
_entity_poly.pdbx_strand_id
1 'polypeptide(L)'
;MGDLPTEFNFDEGTPEDFATFIAAIRAGLTDTQLTVIVGGQPHVVPILAPQVRASDRQLPRTFDLRLTGGGQTVVVRLRRDNLYIIGFQPNTGTRWYELPHGTGRQLIPGAEVLRFQGNYNDLIQRPAANMDLQDVPLNAATIQGRVRALAVYNQTPNTIERGILTLAIVIAEAARITEISQFVQDSWWNQPPALLGAINANMIRNWGRSSEALLRHAAIGEFTLPDVALIPNLSAAIAVLGILLFHTIPVPGPSGSRPKRSVIAADTSSSYPSGQSLLEIFYIMVDNIDDENPGELYGTISVTDGAGTVNLWSRSSSNYVSTPPGELIILEGPPRPLYAADGLTITLDLWDEDLISDDPIAQGTLAFNPFDYDTQYDVVKRDPVSGTNGRVTVSYMALSDALYAQISVALINGDGEDPADVFGDMAADNGYGASALFHKTEKEHIDVKPNHFIPLARNLVAVPTNGTLSINADLWDYDEHWANPNDQIAKGIAKFQPLYKKSESKRITGAYGEIEVQVSWL
;
A
#
# COMPACT_ATOMS: atom_id res chain seq x y z
N MET A 1 -10.36 29.69 8.55
CA MET A 1 -9.01 29.12 8.44
C MET A 1 -8.15 29.87 9.43
N GLY A 2 -7.54 29.16 10.37
CA GLY A 2 -6.51 29.76 11.23
C GLY A 2 -5.23 30.00 10.42
N ASP A 3 -4.42 30.95 10.85
CA ASP A 3 -3.10 31.14 10.26
C ASP A 3 -2.20 29.95 10.64
N LEU A 4 -1.42 29.45 9.67
CA LEU A 4 -0.43 28.41 9.94
C LEU A 4 0.67 29.00 10.83
N PRO A 5 1.15 28.27 11.84
CA PRO A 5 2.33 28.70 12.56
C PRO A 5 3.52 28.76 11.60
N THR A 6 4.40 29.74 11.81
CA THR A 6 5.60 29.94 10.98
C THR A 6 6.87 29.46 11.67
N GLU A 7 6.82 29.26 12.99
CA GLU A 7 7.99 28.86 13.77
C GLU A 7 7.65 28.10 15.06
N PHE A 8 8.64 27.36 15.56
CA PHE A 8 8.62 26.74 16.88
C PHE A 8 10.04 26.69 17.47
N ASN A 9 10.18 27.03 18.76
CA ASN A 9 11.47 27.01 19.45
C ASN A 9 11.52 25.85 20.46
N PHE A 10 12.23 24.78 20.12
CA PHE A 10 12.44 23.63 21.02
C PHE A 10 13.38 23.94 22.19
N ASP A 11 14.18 25.02 22.14
CA ASP A 11 15.07 25.40 23.25
C ASP A 11 14.30 26.04 24.42
N GLU A 12 13.18 26.70 24.12
CA GLU A 12 12.39 27.45 25.10
C GLU A 12 10.96 26.89 25.27
N GLY A 13 10.48 26.08 24.33
CA GLY A 13 9.12 25.56 24.33
C GLY A 13 8.85 24.50 25.40
N THR A 14 7.63 24.54 25.92
CA THR A 14 7.05 23.57 26.84
C THR A 14 6.24 22.49 26.11
N PRO A 15 5.88 21.37 26.77
CA PRO A 15 4.91 20.41 26.23
C PRO A 15 3.59 21.08 25.80
N GLU A 16 3.11 22.05 26.57
CA GLU A 16 1.87 22.79 26.29
C GLU A 16 2.01 23.70 25.07
N ASP A 17 3.17 24.35 24.90
CA ASP A 17 3.48 25.14 23.71
C ASP A 17 3.50 24.25 22.46
N PHE A 18 4.09 23.05 22.58
CA PHE A 18 4.11 22.07 21.51
C PHE A 18 2.70 21.60 21.13
N ALA A 19 1.86 21.31 22.13
CA ALA A 19 0.46 20.94 21.89
C ALA A 19 -0.30 22.05 21.13
N THR A 20 -0.09 23.31 21.53
CA THR A 20 -0.68 24.49 20.89
C THR A 20 -0.20 24.64 19.45
N PHE A 21 1.10 24.44 19.22
CA PHE A 21 1.71 24.47 17.89
C PHE A 21 1.12 23.41 16.95
N ILE A 22 0.99 22.16 17.41
CA ILE A 22 0.38 21.08 16.63
C ILE A 22 -1.10 21.35 16.34
N ALA A 23 -1.85 21.86 17.32
CA ALA A 23 -3.24 22.25 17.12
C ALA A 23 -3.38 23.38 16.06
N ALA A 24 -2.48 24.35 16.07
CA ALA A 24 -2.44 25.42 15.07
C ALA A 24 -2.14 24.89 13.65
N ILE A 25 -1.24 23.91 13.51
CA ILE A 25 -0.99 23.22 12.23
C ILE A 25 -2.28 22.59 11.71
N ARG A 26 -2.97 21.78 12.54
CA ARG A 26 -4.23 21.13 12.16
C ARG A 26 -5.27 22.15 11.70
N ALA A 27 -5.46 23.22 12.47
CA ALA A 27 -6.41 24.28 12.16
C ALA A 27 -6.07 25.06 10.87
N GLY A 28 -4.79 25.32 10.60
CA GLY A 28 -4.34 26.04 9.40
C GLY A 28 -4.31 25.19 8.12
N LEU A 29 -4.25 23.86 8.26
CA LEU A 29 -4.31 22.92 7.13
C LEU A 29 -5.71 22.36 6.84
N THR A 30 -6.67 22.55 7.73
CA THR A 30 -8.05 22.12 7.53
C THR A 30 -8.64 22.77 6.27
N ASP A 31 -8.96 21.97 5.25
CA ASP A 31 -9.70 22.44 4.07
C ASP A 31 -11.20 22.18 4.22
N THR A 32 -11.55 20.99 4.71
CA THR A 32 -12.92 20.59 5.07
C THR A 32 -12.91 19.80 6.38
N GLN A 33 -14.10 19.49 6.90
CA GLN A 33 -14.26 18.75 8.15
C GLN A 33 -15.26 17.62 7.97
N LEU A 34 -14.98 16.49 8.61
CA LEU A 34 -15.91 15.39 8.73
C LEU A 34 -16.62 15.48 10.09
N THR A 35 -17.95 15.42 10.09
CA THR A 35 -18.72 15.25 11.34
C THR A 35 -19.21 13.81 11.44
N VAL A 36 -18.80 13.11 12.50
CA VAL A 36 -19.22 11.73 12.79
C VAL A 36 -19.99 11.71 14.11
N ILE A 37 -21.08 10.96 14.16
CA ILE A 37 -21.89 10.81 15.38
C ILE A 37 -21.48 9.51 16.09
N VAL A 38 -20.98 9.62 17.32
CA VAL A 38 -20.68 8.47 18.19
C VAL A 38 -21.43 8.62 19.50
N GLY A 39 -22.22 7.61 19.87
CA GLY A 39 -23.02 7.66 21.10
C GLY A 39 -24.00 8.85 21.15
N GLY A 40 -24.43 9.35 19.99
CA GLY A 40 -25.28 10.54 19.88
C GLY A 40 -24.56 11.88 20.00
N GLN A 41 -23.23 11.90 20.15
CA GLN A 41 -22.42 13.12 20.21
C GLN A 41 -21.72 13.38 18.86
N PRO A 42 -21.75 14.62 18.35
CA PRO A 42 -21.02 14.98 17.15
C PRO A 42 -19.53 15.17 17.44
N HIS A 43 -18.69 14.52 16.64
CA HIS A 43 -17.25 14.68 16.63
C HIS A 43 -16.81 15.27 15.30
N VAL A 44 -15.99 16.33 15.34
CA VAL A 44 -15.49 17.02 14.15
C VAL A 44 -14.03 16.65 13.94
N VAL A 45 -13.73 16.04 12.79
CA VAL A 45 -12.37 15.66 12.42
C VAL A 45 -11.92 16.48 11.21
N PRO A 46 -10.82 17.24 11.30
CA PRO A 46 -10.24 17.97 10.17
C PRO A 46 -9.85 17.07 9.00
N ILE A 47 -9.99 17.56 7.77
CA ILE A 47 -9.51 16.90 6.55
C ILE A 47 -8.60 17.86 5.79
N LEU A 48 -7.47 17.34 5.29
CA LEU A 48 -6.57 18.06 4.40
C LEU A 48 -7.24 18.41 3.06
N ALA A 49 -6.59 19.27 2.28
CA ALA A 49 -6.98 19.51 0.90
C ALA A 49 -6.68 18.27 0.03
N PRO A 50 -7.36 18.11 -1.13
CA PRO A 50 -7.02 17.07 -2.10
C PRO A 50 -5.55 17.10 -2.49
N GLN A 51 -4.95 15.92 -2.60
CA GLN A 51 -3.56 15.79 -3.07
C GLN A 51 -3.43 16.26 -4.52
N VAL A 52 -2.45 17.11 -4.78
CA VAL A 52 -2.10 17.52 -6.15
C VAL A 52 -1.16 16.48 -6.74
N ARG A 53 -1.55 15.87 -7.87
CA ARG A 53 -0.79 14.82 -8.53
C ARG A 53 0.00 15.36 -9.73
N ALA A 54 1.05 14.65 -10.13
CA ALA A 54 1.83 14.98 -11.32
C ALA A 54 0.98 15.10 -12.60
N SER A 55 -0.04 14.26 -12.72
CA SER A 55 -1.04 14.30 -13.79
C SER A 55 -1.73 15.66 -13.93
N ASP A 56 -1.87 16.40 -12.84
CA ASP A 56 -2.56 17.70 -12.79
C ASP A 56 -1.68 18.84 -13.30
N ARG A 57 -0.39 18.56 -13.57
CA ARG A 57 0.63 19.53 -14.03
C ARG A 57 0.81 20.73 -13.09
N GLN A 58 0.38 20.62 -11.83
CA GLN A 58 0.51 21.67 -10.81
C GLN A 58 1.44 21.21 -9.70
N LEU A 59 2.24 22.13 -9.16
CA LEU A 59 3.01 21.83 -7.95
C LEU A 59 2.10 21.83 -6.72
N PRO A 60 2.34 20.95 -5.73
CA PRO A 60 1.59 20.95 -4.50
C PRO A 60 1.80 22.27 -3.75
N ARG A 61 0.78 22.71 -3.01
CA ARG A 61 0.94 23.87 -2.12
C ARG A 61 1.81 23.47 -0.94
N THR A 62 2.73 24.35 -0.55
CA THR A 62 3.65 24.11 0.55
C THR A 62 3.52 25.16 1.64
N PHE A 63 4.12 24.90 2.79
CA PHE A 63 4.35 25.87 3.86
C PHE A 63 5.71 25.59 4.51
N ASP A 64 6.28 26.63 5.10
CA ASP A 64 7.60 26.58 5.71
C ASP A 64 7.47 26.74 7.22
N LEU A 65 8.25 25.96 7.96
CA LEU A 65 8.35 26.06 9.42
C LEU A 65 9.80 26.33 9.80
N ARG A 66 10.02 27.42 10.54
CA ARG A 66 11.31 27.75 11.15
C ARG A 66 11.41 27.07 12.52
N LEU A 67 12.34 26.15 12.68
CA LEU A 67 12.52 25.40 13.90
C LEU A 67 13.84 25.78 14.56
N THR A 68 13.79 26.17 15.83
CA THR A 68 15.00 26.46 16.62
C THR A 68 15.23 25.34 17.63
N GLY A 69 16.48 24.90 17.77
CA GLY A 69 16.87 23.83 18.67
C GLY A 69 18.38 23.66 18.73
N GLY A 70 18.92 23.46 19.92
CA GLY A 70 20.37 23.41 20.17
C GLY A 70 21.08 24.71 19.80
N GLY A 71 20.39 25.86 19.96
CA GLY A 71 20.91 27.19 19.62
C GLY A 71 21.10 27.43 18.11
N GLN A 72 20.46 26.62 17.26
CA GLN A 72 20.51 26.75 15.80
C GLN A 72 19.11 26.68 15.21
N THR A 73 18.96 27.19 13.98
CA THR A 73 17.66 27.26 13.30
C THR A 73 17.71 26.55 11.96
N VAL A 74 16.71 25.73 11.66
CA VAL A 74 16.50 25.14 10.33
C VAL A 74 15.12 25.54 9.82
N VAL A 75 14.97 25.77 8.53
CA VAL A 75 13.64 25.90 7.92
C VAL A 75 13.33 24.59 7.22
N VAL A 76 12.17 23.99 7.52
CA VAL A 76 11.66 22.82 6.80
C VAL A 76 10.48 23.21 5.94
N ARG A 77 10.36 22.60 4.77
CA ARG A 77 9.23 22.80 3.86
C ARG A 77 8.37 21.55 3.81
N LEU A 78 7.07 21.74 4.03
CA LEU A 78 6.09 20.67 4.04
C LEU A 78 5.01 20.91 3.00
N ARG A 79 4.46 19.82 2.47
CA ARG A 79 3.25 19.81 1.64
C ARG A 79 2.00 20.06 2.49
N ARG A 80 1.08 20.87 1.99
CA ARG A 80 -0.18 21.19 2.67
C ARG A 80 -1.26 20.12 2.51
N ASP A 81 -1.15 19.28 1.49
CA ASP A 81 -2.16 18.28 1.12
C ASP A 81 -1.92 16.91 1.77
N ASN A 82 -0.71 16.65 2.26
CA ASN A 82 -0.40 15.41 2.96
C ASN A 82 0.66 15.53 4.08
N LEU A 83 1.13 16.73 4.44
CA LEU A 83 2.14 16.97 5.49
C LEU A 83 3.54 16.38 5.23
N TYR A 84 3.85 15.90 4.02
CA TYR A 84 5.20 15.41 3.72
C TYR A 84 6.24 16.52 3.77
N ILE A 85 7.34 16.28 4.47
CA ILE A 85 8.55 17.11 4.36
C ILE A 85 9.14 16.87 2.96
N ILE A 86 9.33 17.93 2.18
CA ILE A 86 9.94 17.86 0.85
C ILE A 86 11.38 18.37 0.84
N GLY A 87 11.79 19.09 1.88
CA GLY A 87 13.16 19.58 1.98
C GLY A 87 13.38 20.50 3.17
N PHE A 88 14.62 20.94 3.31
CA PHE A 88 15.03 21.85 4.37
C PHE A 88 16.10 22.84 3.91
N GLN A 89 16.19 23.96 4.61
CA GLN A 89 17.19 25.00 4.43
C GLN A 89 17.97 25.16 5.74
N PRO A 90 19.28 24.84 5.76
CA PRO A 90 20.16 25.04 6.91
C PRO A 90 20.33 26.51 7.28
N ASN A 91 20.76 26.79 8.51
CA ASN A 91 21.05 28.15 8.99
C ASN A 91 22.22 28.80 8.23
N THR A 92 23.17 27.97 7.80
CA THR A 92 24.48 28.40 7.31
C THR A 92 24.47 28.85 5.85
N GLY A 93 23.33 28.85 5.17
CA GLY A 93 23.24 29.24 3.77
C GLY A 93 21.82 29.54 3.27
N THR A 94 21.73 29.93 2.00
CA THR A 94 20.45 30.21 1.31
C THR A 94 19.96 29.02 0.47
N ARG A 95 20.76 27.96 0.36
CA ARG A 95 20.47 26.78 -0.47
C ARG A 95 19.45 25.86 0.22
N TRP A 96 18.47 25.41 -0.55
CA TRP A 96 17.55 24.35 -0.16
C TRP A 96 18.11 22.98 -0.50
N TYR A 97 17.84 22.01 0.35
CA TYR A 97 18.09 20.59 0.10
C TYR A 97 16.75 19.89 0.00
N GLU A 98 16.53 19.23 -1.12
CA GLU A 98 15.27 18.57 -1.46
C GLU A 98 15.42 17.06 -1.35
N LEU A 99 14.41 16.40 -0.77
CA LEU A 99 14.31 14.96 -0.78
C LEU A 99 13.89 14.51 -2.19
N PRO A 100 14.54 13.48 -2.78
CA PRO A 100 14.09 12.90 -4.04
C PRO A 100 12.62 12.51 -4.02
N HIS A 101 11.98 12.74 -5.16
CA HIS A 101 10.64 12.27 -5.48
C HIS A 101 10.72 11.42 -6.75
N GLY A 102 9.87 10.40 -6.88
CA GLY A 102 10.05 9.27 -7.81
C GLY A 102 10.44 9.59 -9.26
N THR A 103 10.00 10.72 -9.84
CA THR A 103 10.32 11.09 -11.23
C THR A 103 11.56 11.99 -11.41
N GLY A 104 12.23 12.37 -10.32
CA GLY A 104 13.30 13.36 -10.35
C GLY A 104 12.84 14.80 -10.63
N ARG A 105 11.53 15.04 -10.65
CA ARG A 105 10.98 16.41 -10.75
C ARG A 105 11.24 17.17 -9.45
N GLN A 106 11.79 18.36 -9.62
CA GLN A 106 12.10 19.25 -8.51
C GLN A 106 10.83 19.97 -8.01
N LEU A 107 10.50 19.80 -6.73
CA LEU A 107 9.41 20.50 -6.03
C LEU A 107 9.88 21.82 -5.41
N ILE A 108 11.17 21.99 -5.13
CA ILE A 108 11.79 23.23 -4.64
C ILE A 108 12.74 23.77 -5.71
N PRO A 109 12.31 24.76 -6.52
CA PRO A 109 13.14 25.29 -7.61
C PRO A 109 14.55 25.69 -7.16
N GLY A 110 15.57 25.13 -7.79
CA GLY A 110 16.98 25.44 -7.51
C GLY A 110 17.56 24.80 -6.25
N ALA A 111 16.83 23.88 -5.60
CA ALA A 111 17.37 23.07 -4.52
C ALA A 111 18.45 22.08 -5.00
N GLU A 112 19.24 21.58 -4.06
CA GLU A 112 20.11 20.45 -4.26
C GLU A 112 19.38 19.17 -3.85
N VAL A 113 19.27 18.21 -4.76
CA VAL A 113 18.57 16.94 -4.49
C VAL A 113 19.47 16.01 -3.69
N LEU A 114 18.97 15.54 -2.55
CA LEU A 114 19.66 14.61 -1.66
C LEU A 114 19.78 13.21 -2.30
N ARG A 115 20.69 12.37 -1.81
CA ARG A 115 20.97 11.03 -2.38
C ARG A 115 20.25 9.88 -1.67
N PHE A 116 19.27 10.21 -0.84
CA PHE A 116 18.42 9.28 -0.09
C PHE A 116 16.98 9.79 -0.17
N GLN A 117 15.99 8.90 -0.23
CA GLN A 117 14.59 9.30 -0.35
C GLN A 117 13.98 9.67 1.00
N GLY A 118 12.82 10.34 0.97
CA GLY A 118 12.11 10.78 2.18
C GLY A 118 11.09 9.78 2.74
N ASN A 119 10.87 8.62 2.12
CA ASN A 119 9.94 7.62 2.63
C ASN A 119 10.55 6.90 3.85
N TYR A 120 9.71 6.41 4.77
CA TYR A 120 10.16 5.80 6.01
C TYR A 120 11.07 4.59 5.78
N ASN A 121 10.78 3.75 4.78
CA ASN A 121 11.59 2.57 4.48
C ASN A 121 13.03 2.98 4.12
N ASP A 122 13.23 4.00 3.30
CA ASP A 122 14.57 4.50 2.96
C ASP A 122 15.28 5.20 4.13
N LEU A 123 14.54 5.87 5.01
CA LEU A 123 15.09 6.55 6.19
C LEU A 123 15.48 5.56 7.32
N ILE A 124 14.92 4.35 7.34
CA ILE A 124 15.15 3.34 8.41
C ILE A 124 15.95 2.10 7.95
N GLN A 125 15.83 1.68 6.68
CA GLN A 125 16.37 0.40 6.19
C GLN A 125 17.77 0.46 5.60
N ARG A 126 18.43 1.64 5.53
CA ARG A 126 19.83 1.67 5.08
C ARG A 126 20.74 0.96 6.09
N PRO A 127 21.73 0.15 5.64
CA PRO A 127 22.63 -0.62 6.50
C PRO A 127 23.35 0.20 7.59
N ALA A 128 23.48 1.50 7.38
CA ALA A 128 24.18 2.41 8.28
C ALA A 128 23.25 3.06 9.34
N ALA A 129 21.92 2.92 9.23
CA ALA A 129 20.94 3.42 10.19
C ALA A 129 20.53 2.37 11.24
N ASN A 130 20.35 1.10 10.82
CA ASN A 130 19.98 -0.08 11.62
C ASN A 130 19.04 0.24 12.79
N MET A 131 17.94 0.93 12.51
CA MET A 131 16.98 1.40 13.51
C MET A 131 15.60 1.31 12.90
N ASP A 132 14.69 0.55 13.52
CA ASP A 132 13.30 0.53 13.10
C ASP A 132 12.56 1.80 13.56
N LEU A 133 11.44 2.11 12.92
CA LEU A 133 10.60 3.25 13.30
C LEU A 133 10.22 3.24 14.79
N GLN A 134 10.00 2.06 15.37
CA GLN A 134 9.66 1.87 16.78
C GLN A 134 10.80 2.22 17.75
N ASP A 135 12.05 2.24 17.26
CA ASP A 135 13.24 2.47 18.06
C ASP A 135 13.71 3.93 18.04
N VAL A 136 12.94 4.82 17.39
CA VAL A 136 13.28 6.24 17.32
C VAL A 136 13.17 6.86 18.72
N PRO A 137 14.27 7.39 19.28
CA PRO A 137 14.27 8.02 20.59
C PRO A 137 13.72 9.45 20.52
N LEU A 138 12.83 9.80 21.43
CA LEU A 138 12.20 11.11 21.52
C LEU A 138 12.25 11.68 22.94
N ASN A 139 12.74 12.91 23.03
CA ASN A 139 12.61 13.89 24.11
C ASN A 139 13.07 15.24 23.55
N ALA A 140 12.90 16.33 24.30
CA ALA A 140 13.26 17.67 23.84
C ALA A 140 14.75 17.77 23.45
N ALA A 141 15.65 17.23 24.27
CA ALA A 141 17.09 17.26 24.02
C ALA A 141 17.49 16.54 22.71
N THR A 142 16.86 15.42 22.40
CA THR A 142 17.10 14.68 21.15
C THR A 142 16.61 15.50 19.96
N ILE A 143 15.41 16.08 20.05
CA ILE A 143 14.83 16.91 18.98
C ILE A 143 15.71 18.15 18.72
N GLN A 144 16.14 18.85 19.76
CA GLN A 144 17.08 19.97 19.69
C GLN A 144 18.38 19.57 18.97
N GLY A 145 18.95 18.42 19.34
CA GLY A 145 20.15 17.87 18.69
C GLY A 145 19.94 17.60 17.20
N ARG A 146 18.75 17.12 16.80
CA ARG A 146 18.40 16.88 15.39
C ARG A 146 18.19 18.16 14.60
N VAL A 147 17.52 19.16 15.19
CA VAL A 147 17.39 20.51 14.59
C VAL A 147 18.78 21.10 14.34
N ARG A 148 19.66 21.07 15.35
CA ARG A 148 21.04 21.54 15.22
C ARG A 148 21.81 20.82 14.11
N ALA A 149 21.68 19.50 14.01
CA ALA A 149 22.37 18.73 12.98
C ALA A 149 21.96 19.13 11.56
N LEU A 150 20.65 19.33 11.31
CA LEU A 150 20.14 19.80 10.03
C LEU A 150 20.51 21.26 9.76
N ALA A 151 20.50 22.11 10.78
CA ALA A 151 20.82 23.53 10.67
C ALA A 151 22.30 23.80 10.30
N VAL A 152 23.22 22.95 10.79
CA VAL A 152 24.65 23.09 10.48
C VAL A 152 24.99 22.44 9.14
N TYR A 153 24.34 21.32 8.80
CA TYR A 153 24.50 20.59 7.53
C TYR A 153 25.96 20.30 7.13
N ASN A 154 26.75 19.83 8.09
CA ASN A 154 28.12 19.34 7.88
C ASN A 154 28.29 17.90 8.42
N GLN A 155 27.18 17.20 8.59
CA GLN A 155 27.10 15.91 9.24
C GLN A 155 27.06 14.77 8.22
N THR A 156 27.22 13.54 8.70
CA THR A 156 27.06 12.35 7.86
C THR A 156 25.62 12.22 7.33
N PRO A 157 25.40 11.58 6.16
CA PRO A 157 24.06 11.32 5.63
C PRO A 157 23.10 10.72 6.67
N ASN A 158 23.54 9.73 7.44
CA ASN A 158 22.73 9.08 8.49
C ASN A 158 22.26 10.07 9.57
N THR A 159 23.07 11.07 9.90
CA THR A 159 22.69 12.09 10.89
C THR A 159 21.59 13.00 10.35
N ILE A 160 21.66 13.35 9.05
CA ILE A 160 20.65 14.15 8.35
C ILE A 160 19.35 13.35 8.20
N GLU A 161 19.43 12.09 7.76
CA GLU A 161 18.30 11.16 7.65
C GLU A 161 17.56 11.03 8.98
N ARG A 162 18.28 10.78 10.08
CA ARG A 162 17.70 10.73 11.44
C ARG A 162 17.10 12.07 11.86
N GLY A 163 17.68 13.18 11.42
CA GLY A 163 17.11 14.51 11.67
C GLY A 163 15.76 14.69 10.99
N ILE A 164 15.68 14.35 9.70
CA ILE A 164 14.45 14.40 8.91
C ILE A 164 13.40 13.45 9.48
N LEU A 165 13.79 12.23 9.83
CA LEU A 165 12.91 11.24 10.46
C LEU A 165 12.30 11.78 11.77
N THR A 166 13.11 12.32 12.67
CA THR A 166 12.63 12.91 13.92
C THR A 166 11.69 14.10 13.64
N LEU A 167 12.03 14.98 12.70
CA LEU A 167 11.17 16.11 12.36
C LEU A 167 9.84 15.69 11.70
N ALA A 168 9.85 14.63 10.88
CA ALA A 168 8.63 14.06 10.32
C ALA A 168 7.71 13.56 11.42
N ILE A 169 8.24 12.84 12.42
CA ILE A 169 7.45 12.35 13.55
C ILE A 169 6.88 13.49 14.39
N VAL A 170 7.71 14.45 14.82
CA VAL A 170 7.27 15.49 15.77
C VAL A 170 6.45 16.61 15.12
N ILE A 171 6.36 16.67 13.79
CA ILE A 171 5.55 17.67 13.07
C ILE A 171 4.43 17.00 12.30
N ALA A 172 4.77 16.19 11.29
CA ALA A 172 3.78 15.59 10.41
C ALA A 172 2.96 14.54 11.16
N GLU A 173 3.60 13.58 11.83
CA GLU A 173 2.87 12.51 12.51
C GLU A 173 2.15 13.00 13.76
N ALA A 174 2.75 13.92 14.53
CA ALA A 174 2.06 14.58 15.64
C ALA A 174 0.83 15.38 15.17
N ALA A 175 0.88 16.01 13.99
CA ALA A 175 -0.30 16.65 13.42
C ALA A 175 -1.35 15.64 12.96
N ARG A 176 -0.95 14.53 12.33
CA ARG A 176 -1.84 13.47 11.82
C ARG A 176 -2.50 12.65 12.93
N ILE A 177 -1.78 12.35 14.01
CA ILE A 177 -2.17 11.41 15.06
C ILE A 177 -1.99 12.06 16.43
N THR A 178 -3.07 12.15 17.20
CA THR A 178 -3.11 12.82 18.51
C THR A 178 -2.25 12.09 19.55
N GLU A 179 -2.18 10.77 19.50
CA GLU A 179 -1.36 9.94 20.40
C GLU A 179 0.13 10.19 20.16
N ILE A 180 0.54 10.48 18.92
CA ILE A 180 1.94 10.86 18.65
C ILE A 180 2.24 12.23 19.25
N SER A 181 1.32 13.20 19.10
CA SER A 181 1.46 14.50 19.76
C SER A 181 1.52 14.35 21.29
N GLN A 182 0.68 13.49 21.87
CA GLN A 182 0.67 13.23 23.31
C GLN A 182 1.96 12.54 23.76
N PHE A 183 2.42 11.53 23.01
CA PHE A 183 3.66 10.82 23.28
C PHE A 183 4.87 11.77 23.32
N VAL A 184 4.95 12.72 22.39
CA VAL A 184 6.02 13.73 22.39
C VAL A 184 5.95 14.62 23.62
N GLN A 185 4.76 15.06 24.03
CA GLN A 185 4.55 15.86 25.25
C GLN A 185 4.96 15.09 26.50
N ASP A 186 4.50 13.85 26.64
CA ASP A 186 4.80 13.00 27.79
C ASP A 186 6.29 12.64 27.86
N SER A 187 6.95 12.57 26.70
CA SER A 187 8.37 12.22 26.60
C SER A 187 9.30 13.42 26.68
N TRP A 188 8.77 14.65 26.75
CA TRP A 188 9.53 15.88 26.55
C TRP A 188 10.76 15.99 27.47
N TRP A 189 10.57 15.65 28.75
CA TRP A 189 11.60 15.75 29.79
C TRP A 189 12.25 14.41 30.17
N ASN A 190 11.94 13.32 29.46
CA ASN A 190 12.42 11.99 29.83
C ASN A 190 13.94 11.86 29.68
N GLN A 191 14.56 11.20 30.66
CA GLN A 191 15.98 10.83 30.66
C GLN A 191 16.10 9.38 31.19
N PRO A 192 16.48 8.39 30.36
CA PRO A 192 16.82 8.49 28.94
C PRO A 192 15.60 8.85 28.04
N PRO A 193 15.82 9.21 26.76
CA PRO A 193 14.71 9.43 25.80
C PRO A 193 13.79 8.22 25.71
N ALA A 194 12.48 8.44 25.52
CA ALA A 194 11.53 7.36 25.30
C ALA A 194 11.60 6.87 23.85
N LEU A 195 11.46 5.56 23.65
CA LEU A 195 11.37 4.98 22.30
C LEU A 195 9.93 5.06 21.81
N LEU A 196 9.75 5.38 20.52
CA LEU A 196 8.42 5.54 19.91
C LEU A 196 7.50 4.32 20.17
N GLY A 197 8.05 3.11 20.10
CA GLY A 197 7.36 1.86 20.36
C GLY A 197 6.52 1.37 19.17
N ALA A 198 6.23 0.06 19.17
CA ALA A 198 5.54 -0.60 18.07
C ALA A 198 4.11 -0.07 17.84
N ILE A 199 3.43 0.34 18.91
CA ILE A 199 2.04 0.86 18.85
C ILE A 199 1.99 2.14 18.01
N ASN A 200 2.81 3.12 18.37
CA ASN A 200 2.88 4.40 17.66
C ASN A 200 3.41 4.23 16.23
N ALA A 201 4.41 3.37 16.03
CA ALA A 201 4.91 3.05 14.69
C ALA A 201 3.81 2.45 13.80
N ASN A 202 2.95 1.59 14.33
CA ASN A 202 1.84 1.01 13.59
C ASN A 202 0.74 2.05 13.27
N MET A 203 0.46 2.99 14.17
CA MET A 203 -0.47 4.09 13.88
C MET A 203 0.03 4.96 12.71
N ILE A 204 1.33 5.30 12.70
CA ILE A 204 1.96 6.06 11.61
C ILE A 204 1.82 5.34 10.27
N ARG A 205 2.11 4.02 10.24
CA ARG A 205 2.02 3.20 9.03
C ARG A 205 0.60 3.02 8.47
N ASN A 206 -0.44 3.33 9.27
CA ASN A 206 -1.84 3.11 8.91
C ASN A 206 -2.65 4.40 8.86
N TRP A 207 -2.01 5.58 8.78
CA TRP A 207 -2.74 6.85 8.80
C TRP A 207 -3.66 7.03 7.57
N GLY A 208 -3.18 6.70 6.38
CA GLY A 208 -3.96 6.77 5.14
C GLY A 208 -5.15 5.83 5.18
N ARG A 209 -4.92 4.57 5.57
CA ARG A 209 -5.97 3.57 5.74
C ARG A 209 -6.99 3.91 6.82
N SER A 210 -6.54 4.48 7.94
CA SER A 210 -7.41 4.94 9.01
C SER A 210 -8.27 6.13 8.59
N SER A 211 -7.68 7.04 7.80
CA SER A 211 -8.41 8.14 7.16
C SER A 211 -9.48 7.62 6.20
N GLU A 212 -9.10 6.69 5.32
CA GLU A 212 -10.01 6.07 4.36
C GLU A 212 -11.18 5.35 5.03
N ALA A 213 -10.93 4.54 6.06
CA ALA A 213 -11.99 3.84 6.79
C ALA A 213 -13.00 4.79 7.45
N LEU A 214 -12.53 5.93 7.97
CA LEU A 214 -13.40 6.94 8.59
C LEU A 214 -14.22 7.71 7.55
N LEU A 215 -13.62 8.06 6.41
CA LEU A 215 -14.33 8.68 5.28
C LEU A 215 -15.37 7.74 4.69
N ARG A 216 -15.03 6.45 4.55
CA ARG A 216 -15.94 5.40 4.08
C ARG A 216 -17.11 5.18 5.03
N HIS A 217 -16.86 5.20 6.35
CA HIS A 217 -17.95 5.15 7.33
C HIS A 217 -18.94 6.31 7.14
N ALA A 218 -18.44 7.51 6.85
CA ALA A 218 -19.31 8.64 6.55
C ALA A 218 -20.08 8.47 5.23
N ALA A 219 -19.52 7.77 4.25
CA ALA A 219 -20.12 7.55 2.94
C ALA A 219 -21.23 6.51 2.95
N ILE A 220 -20.99 5.36 3.61
CA ILE A 220 -21.85 4.18 3.52
C ILE A 220 -22.28 3.62 4.89
N GLY A 221 -21.96 4.30 5.99
CA GLY A 221 -22.32 3.90 7.36
C GLY A 221 -21.44 2.80 7.96
N GLU A 222 -20.44 2.31 7.22
CA GLU A 222 -19.68 1.12 7.58
C GLU A 222 -18.22 1.47 7.93
N PHE A 223 -17.83 1.17 9.16
CA PHE A 223 -16.44 1.31 9.61
C PHE A 223 -15.78 -0.07 9.63
N THR A 224 -14.71 -0.26 8.88
CA THR A 224 -13.94 -1.49 8.90
C THR A 224 -12.47 -1.12 8.77
N LEU A 225 -11.70 -1.47 9.80
CA LEU A 225 -10.24 -1.45 9.78
C LEU A 225 -9.78 -2.89 10.00
N PRO A 226 -9.53 -3.64 8.93
CA PRO A 226 -9.02 -4.99 9.09
C PRO A 226 -7.65 -4.94 9.78
N ASP A 227 -7.46 -5.67 10.88
CA ASP A 227 -6.12 -5.97 11.42
C ASP A 227 -5.25 -4.80 11.93
N VAL A 228 -5.83 -3.66 12.29
CA VAL A 228 -5.13 -2.71 13.18
C VAL A 228 -5.66 -2.93 14.60
N ALA A 229 -5.03 -3.83 15.35
CA ALA A 229 -5.42 -4.19 16.73
C ALA A 229 -5.57 -2.98 17.68
N LEU A 230 -5.06 -1.80 17.28
CA LEU A 230 -4.96 -0.58 18.07
C LEU A 230 -6.08 0.45 17.78
N ILE A 231 -6.80 0.33 16.65
CA ILE A 231 -7.98 1.16 16.34
C ILE A 231 -9.17 0.23 16.10
N PRO A 232 -9.66 -0.45 17.16
CA PRO A 232 -10.60 -1.56 16.99
C PRO A 232 -12.00 -1.11 16.58
N ASN A 233 -12.32 0.18 16.69
CA ASN A 233 -13.64 0.71 16.40
C ASN A 233 -13.59 2.20 16.05
N LEU A 234 -14.74 2.70 15.60
CA LEU A 234 -14.95 4.07 15.18
C LEU A 234 -14.58 5.11 16.26
N SER A 235 -14.92 4.82 17.53
CA SER A 235 -14.65 5.74 18.64
C SER A 235 -13.14 5.92 18.85
N ALA A 236 -12.38 4.82 18.82
CA ALA A 236 -10.93 4.85 18.87
C ALA A 236 -10.34 5.63 17.70
N ALA A 237 -10.85 5.45 16.48
CA ALA A 237 -10.35 6.15 15.29
C ALA A 237 -10.50 7.68 15.41
N ILE A 238 -11.66 8.13 15.89
CA ILE A 238 -11.94 9.56 16.07
C ILE A 238 -11.10 10.17 17.19
N ALA A 239 -10.82 9.43 18.25
CA ALA A 239 -9.94 9.89 19.32
C ALA A 239 -8.50 10.05 18.85
N VAL A 240 -8.06 9.12 17.99
CA VAL A 240 -6.67 8.99 17.58
C VAL A 240 -6.28 9.93 16.43
N LEU A 241 -7.17 10.11 15.46
CA LEU A 241 -6.86 10.87 14.25
C LEU A 241 -6.98 12.39 14.46
N GLY A 242 -5.86 13.09 14.34
CA GLY A 242 -5.77 14.54 14.49
C GLY A 242 -6.16 15.33 13.24
N ILE A 243 -5.84 14.80 12.06
CA ILE A 243 -6.27 15.32 10.75
C ILE A 243 -6.25 14.19 9.71
N LEU A 244 -7.26 14.14 8.85
CA LEU A 244 -7.43 13.08 7.86
C LEU A 244 -6.77 13.41 6.53
N LEU A 245 -6.24 12.38 5.87
CA LEU A 245 -5.93 12.46 4.46
C LEU A 245 -7.23 12.62 3.66
N PHE A 246 -7.23 13.51 2.69
CA PHE A 246 -8.33 13.60 1.74
C PHE A 246 -8.28 12.42 0.76
N HIS A 247 -9.35 11.64 0.71
CA HIS A 247 -9.50 10.54 -0.23
C HIS A 247 -10.83 10.68 -0.97
N THR A 248 -10.79 10.75 -2.30
CA THR A 248 -11.98 10.75 -3.16
C THR A 248 -11.74 9.91 -4.39
N ILE A 249 -12.80 9.36 -4.96
CA ILE A 249 -12.75 8.67 -6.24
C ILE A 249 -12.22 9.67 -7.29
N PRO A 250 -11.15 9.33 -8.03
CA PRO A 250 -10.76 10.10 -9.20
C PRO A 250 -11.96 10.14 -10.15
N VAL A 251 -12.57 11.32 -10.34
CA VAL A 251 -13.65 11.45 -11.32
C VAL A 251 -13.05 11.13 -12.69
N PRO A 252 -13.54 10.13 -13.44
CA PRO A 252 -13.10 9.91 -14.80
C PRO A 252 -13.56 11.11 -15.63
N GLY A 253 -12.68 12.07 -15.85
CA GLY A 253 -13.00 13.26 -16.62
C GLY A 253 -12.32 13.21 -17.98
N PRO A 254 -13.06 13.35 -19.10
CA PRO A 254 -12.60 14.22 -20.16
C PRO A 254 -12.79 15.67 -19.67
N SER A 255 -11.68 16.35 -19.35
CA SER A 255 -11.57 17.81 -19.12
C SER A 255 -12.35 18.44 -17.93
N GLY A 256 -11.61 18.86 -16.90
CA GLY A 256 -11.55 20.28 -16.52
C GLY A 256 -12.59 20.92 -15.59
N SER A 257 -13.52 20.21 -14.97
CA SER A 257 -14.44 20.83 -14.00
C SER A 257 -14.01 20.62 -12.55
N ARG A 258 -13.39 21.66 -11.98
CA ARG A 258 -13.07 21.83 -10.56
C ARG A 258 -14.35 21.67 -9.71
N PRO A 259 -14.37 20.88 -8.63
CA PRO A 259 -15.51 20.84 -7.72
C PRO A 259 -15.75 22.23 -7.13
N LYS A 260 -16.98 22.73 -7.22
CA LYS A 260 -17.35 24.01 -6.60
C LYS A 260 -17.27 23.87 -5.09
N ARG A 261 -16.60 24.84 -4.47
CA ARG A 261 -16.52 25.04 -3.02
C ARG A 261 -17.90 25.43 -2.49
N SER A 262 -18.74 24.46 -2.18
CA SER A 262 -19.95 24.68 -1.38
C SER A 262 -19.82 23.91 -0.08
N VAL A 263 -20.18 24.58 1.01
CA VAL A 263 -20.33 24.03 2.35
C VAL A 263 -20.99 22.65 2.26
N ILE A 264 -20.22 21.60 2.51
CA ILE A 264 -20.68 20.21 2.44
C ILE A 264 -21.53 19.97 3.69
N ALA A 265 -22.80 20.30 3.57
CA ALA A 265 -23.84 19.87 4.47
C ALA A 265 -24.75 18.92 3.68
N ALA A 266 -24.74 17.65 4.09
CA ALA A 266 -25.80 16.65 3.87
C ALA A 266 -26.01 15.99 2.47
N ASP A 267 -25.10 16.09 1.49
CA ASP A 267 -25.25 15.35 0.21
C ASP A 267 -23.92 14.82 -0.39
N THR A 268 -23.08 14.17 0.44
CA THR A 268 -21.68 13.84 0.08
C THR A 268 -21.27 12.39 0.20
N SER A 269 -22.21 11.44 0.20
CA SER A 269 -21.84 10.02 0.10
C SER A 269 -21.29 9.63 -1.27
N SER A 270 -21.56 10.41 -2.33
CA SER A 270 -21.23 10.05 -3.71
C SER A 270 -19.81 10.37 -4.18
N SER A 271 -19.03 11.15 -3.41
CA SER A 271 -17.64 11.50 -3.75
C SER A 271 -16.57 10.65 -3.07
N TYR A 272 -16.95 9.89 -2.04
CA TYR A 272 -16.04 9.02 -1.29
C TYR A 272 -16.06 7.60 -1.85
N PRO A 273 -14.92 6.89 -1.84
CA PRO A 273 -14.84 5.49 -2.24
C PRO A 273 -15.83 4.62 -1.47
N SER A 274 -16.47 3.68 -2.17
CA SER A 274 -17.40 2.72 -1.57
C SER A 274 -16.68 1.44 -1.11
N GLY A 275 -15.52 1.16 -1.70
CA GLY A 275 -14.56 0.14 -1.35
C GLY A 275 -13.34 0.72 -0.63
N GLN A 276 -12.19 0.11 -0.86
CA GLN A 276 -10.91 0.43 -0.24
C GLN A 276 -9.82 0.62 -1.31
N SER A 277 -8.73 1.28 -0.97
CA SER A 277 -7.51 1.30 -1.79
C SER A 277 -6.76 -0.02 -1.66
N LEU A 278 -6.65 -0.79 -2.74
CA LEU A 278 -6.14 -2.17 -2.72
C LEU A 278 -5.04 -2.39 -3.76
N LEU A 279 -4.12 -3.32 -3.49
CA LEU A 279 -3.11 -3.76 -4.45
C LEU A 279 -3.52 -5.08 -5.10
N GLU A 280 -3.51 -5.11 -6.44
CA GLU A 280 -3.58 -6.35 -7.21
C GLU A 280 -2.23 -6.60 -7.91
N ILE A 281 -1.67 -7.80 -7.75
CA ILE A 281 -0.54 -8.28 -8.57
C ILE A 281 -1.13 -9.30 -9.52
N PHE A 282 -1.11 -8.98 -10.82
CA PHE A 282 -1.73 -9.81 -11.86
C PHE A 282 -0.88 -11.03 -12.15
N TYR A 283 0.41 -10.80 -12.42
CA TYR A 283 1.35 -11.87 -12.75
C TYR A 283 2.78 -11.42 -12.51
N ILE A 284 3.66 -12.41 -12.39
CA ILE A 284 5.10 -12.25 -12.45
C ILE A 284 5.60 -13.17 -13.56
N MET A 285 6.20 -12.58 -14.59
CA MET A 285 6.69 -13.30 -15.76
C MET A 285 8.21 -13.42 -15.66
N VAL A 286 8.72 -14.63 -15.89
CA VAL A 286 10.15 -14.89 -15.98
C VAL A 286 10.65 -14.38 -17.33
N ASP A 287 11.49 -13.35 -17.34
CA ASP A 287 12.03 -12.81 -18.60
C ASP A 287 13.31 -13.55 -19.02
N ASN A 288 14.18 -13.86 -18.05
CA ASN A 288 15.43 -14.59 -18.21
C ASN A 288 15.82 -15.28 -16.90
N ILE A 289 16.22 -16.54 -16.97
CA ILE A 289 16.94 -17.27 -15.93
C ILE A 289 18.26 -17.60 -16.60
N ASP A 290 19.32 -16.87 -16.25
CA ASP A 290 20.75 -17.12 -16.60
C ASP A 290 21.11 -17.62 -18.02
N ASP A 291 20.26 -17.33 -19.00
CA ASP A 291 20.29 -17.87 -20.38
C ASP A 291 19.97 -19.38 -20.49
N GLU A 292 19.37 -19.98 -19.46
CA GLU A 292 18.86 -21.34 -19.41
C GLU A 292 17.39 -21.50 -19.83
N ASN A 293 17.03 -22.72 -20.25
CA ASN A 293 15.68 -23.08 -20.68
C ASN A 293 15.45 -24.61 -20.65
N PRO A 294 14.70 -25.13 -19.66
CA PRO A 294 14.22 -24.43 -18.46
C PRO A 294 15.38 -24.14 -17.48
N GLY A 295 15.17 -23.23 -16.52
CA GLY A 295 16.02 -23.08 -15.33
C GLY A 295 15.28 -23.43 -14.04
N GLU A 296 16.00 -23.62 -12.95
CA GLU A 296 15.59 -24.14 -11.64
C GLU A 296 15.24 -23.03 -10.64
N LEU A 297 14.12 -22.33 -10.88
CA LEU A 297 13.72 -21.16 -10.10
C LEU A 297 13.28 -21.48 -8.66
N TYR A 298 13.87 -20.79 -7.68
CA TYR A 298 13.44 -20.78 -6.27
C TYR A 298 13.51 -19.38 -5.63
N GLY A 299 13.09 -19.24 -4.37
CA GLY A 299 13.21 -18.00 -3.61
C GLY A 299 11.92 -17.52 -2.96
N THR A 300 11.73 -16.21 -2.86
CA THR A 300 10.55 -15.59 -2.23
C THR A 300 10.00 -14.39 -3.00
N ILE A 301 8.68 -14.27 -2.97
CA ILE A 301 7.93 -13.10 -3.43
C ILE A 301 7.01 -12.69 -2.29
N SER A 302 7.19 -11.46 -1.80
CA SER A 302 6.45 -10.96 -0.63
C SER A 302 5.94 -9.54 -0.84
N VAL A 303 4.88 -9.21 -0.11
CA VAL A 303 4.35 -7.84 -0.05
C VAL A 303 4.33 -7.40 1.41
N THR A 304 4.83 -6.19 1.67
CA THR A 304 4.71 -5.52 2.97
C THR A 304 3.84 -4.29 2.81
N ASP A 305 2.74 -4.22 3.55
CA ASP A 305 1.86 -3.06 3.65
C ASP A 305 1.67 -2.65 5.12
N GLY A 306 0.75 -1.71 5.39
CA GLY A 306 0.46 -1.24 6.75
C GLY A 306 -0.03 -2.33 7.72
N ALA A 307 -0.51 -3.48 7.22
CA ALA A 307 -0.93 -4.63 8.01
C ALA A 307 0.18 -5.68 8.19
N GLY A 308 1.36 -5.48 7.60
CA GLY A 308 2.54 -6.33 7.75
C GLY A 308 2.96 -7.03 6.47
N THR A 309 3.86 -8.01 6.59
CA THR A 309 4.39 -8.76 5.45
C THR A 309 3.59 -10.04 5.21
N VAL A 310 3.29 -10.33 3.94
CA VAL A 310 2.72 -11.61 3.49
C VAL A 310 3.55 -12.18 2.35
N ASN A 311 3.72 -13.50 2.34
CA ASN A 311 4.35 -14.22 1.25
C ASN A 311 3.30 -14.58 0.20
N LEU A 312 3.60 -14.30 -1.07
CA LEU A 312 2.76 -14.66 -2.21
C LEU A 312 3.25 -15.94 -2.89
N TRP A 313 4.53 -16.24 -2.78
CA TRP A 313 5.15 -17.44 -3.31
C TRP A 313 6.48 -17.67 -2.60
N SER A 314 6.80 -18.93 -2.32
CA SER A 314 8.10 -19.31 -1.79
C SER A 314 8.46 -20.75 -2.14
N ARG A 315 9.73 -20.95 -2.50
CA ARG A 315 10.36 -22.25 -2.72
C ARG A 315 11.78 -22.23 -2.16
N SER A 316 12.19 -23.31 -1.49
CA SER A 316 13.60 -23.52 -1.14
C SER A 316 14.37 -24.04 -2.35
N SER A 317 15.69 -23.91 -2.34
CA SER A 317 16.55 -24.49 -3.40
C SER A 317 16.30 -25.98 -3.61
N SER A 318 16.08 -26.76 -2.54
CA SER A 318 15.75 -28.19 -2.66
C SER A 318 14.36 -28.51 -3.23
N ASN A 319 13.55 -27.50 -3.55
CA ASN A 319 12.19 -27.62 -4.07
C ASN A 319 11.95 -26.54 -5.12
N TYR A 320 12.94 -26.29 -5.97
CA TYR A 320 12.83 -25.37 -7.09
C TYR A 320 11.72 -25.78 -8.07
N VAL A 321 11.37 -24.87 -8.97
CA VAL A 321 10.42 -25.11 -10.06
C VAL A 321 11.15 -24.91 -11.38
N SER A 322 11.27 -25.99 -12.16
CA SER A 322 11.82 -25.92 -13.51
C SER A 322 10.89 -25.08 -14.40
N THR A 323 11.37 -23.91 -14.81
CA THR A 323 10.57 -22.86 -15.47
C THR A 323 11.33 -22.30 -16.68
N PRO A 324 10.76 -22.32 -17.88
CA PRO A 324 11.37 -21.66 -19.03
C PRO A 324 11.08 -20.14 -19.08
N PRO A 325 11.94 -19.33 -19.73
CA PRO A 325 11.65 -17.93 -19.98
C PRO A 325 10.33 -17.74 -20.74
N GLY A 326 9.57 -16.72 -20.33
CA GLY A 326 8.23 -16.39 -20.84
C GLY A 326 7.09 -16.96 -20.00
N GLU A 327 7.36 -17.89 -19.09
CA GLU A 327 6.33 -18.46 -18.22
C GLU A 327 6.00 -17.58 -17.01
N LEU A 328 4.79 -17.79 -16.48
CA LEU A 328 4.29 -17.08 -15.31
C LEU A 328 4.56 -17.88 -14.03
N ILE A 329 5.03 -17.20 -12.99
CA ILE A 329 5.06 -17.76 -11.65
C ILE A 329 3.62 -17.79 -11.11
N ILE A 330 3.10 -18.99 -10.84
CA ILE A 330 1.77 -19.16 -10.23
C ILE A 330 1.83 -18.74 -8.76
N LEU A 331 1.25 -17.57 -8.45
CA LEU A 331 1.18 -17.04 -7.10
C LEU A 331 0.17 -17.83 -6.25
N GLU A 332 0.52 -18.04 -4.98
CA GLU A 332 -0.27 -18.80 -4.00
C GLU A 332 -1.00 -17.91 -2.99
N GLY A 333 -0.77 -16.59 -3.07
CA GLY A 333 -1.36 -15.57 -2.20
C GLY A 333 -2.12 -14.48 -2.98
N PRO A 334 -2.61 -13.45 -2.28
CA PRO A 334 -2.37 -13.18 -0.87
C PRO A 334 -3.38 -13.90 0.06
N PRO A 335 -3.00 -14.22 1.31
CA PRO A 335 -3.91 -14.83 2.30
C PRO A 335 -4.92 -13.84 2.89
N ARG A 336 -4.73 -12.55 2.63
CA ARG A 336 -5.57 -11.44 3.05
C ARG A 336 -5.56 -10.35 1.99
N PRO A 337 -6.51 -9.42 2.03
CA PRO A 337 -6.40 -8.14 1.34
C PRO A 337 -5.02 -7.47 1.49
N LEU A 338 -4.44 -7.01 0.38
CA LEU A 338 -3.28 -6.11 0.32
C LEU A 338 -3.77 -4.67 0.20
N TYR A 339 -3.35 -3.79 1.11
CA TYR A 339 -3.84 -2.42 1.21
C TYR A 339 -2.89 -1.44 0.55
N ALA A 340 -3.45 -0.52 -0.25
CA ALA A 340 -2.71 0.52 -0.96
C ALA A 340 -3.06 1.93 -0.48
N ALA A 341 -3.69 2.07 0.69
CA ALA A 341 -4.00 3.37 1.30
C ALA A 341 -2.78 4.05 1.94
N ASP A 342 -1.75 3.25 2.24
CA ASP A 342 -0.47 3.67 2.80
C ASP A 342 0.68 3.13 1.94
N GLY A 343 1.93 3.45 2.31
CA GLY A 343 3.11 2.94 1.62
C GLY A 343 3.22 1.41 1.69
N LEU A 344 3.54 0.77 0.57
CA LEU A 344 3.75 -0.67 0.47
C LEU A 344 4.96 -1.00 -0.41
N THR A 345 5.46 -2.23 -0.29
CA THR A 345 6.56 -2.76 -1.09
C THR A 345 6.28 -4.17 -1.57
N ILE A 346 6.59 -4.45 -2.84
CA ILE A 346 6.67 -5.80 -3.41
C ILE A 346 8.15 -6.18 -3.47
N THR A 347 8.56 -7.22 -2.75
CA THR A 347 9.96 -7.63 -2.66
C THR A 347 10.14 -9.00 -3.30
N LEU A 348 11.14 -9.10 -4.17
CA LEU A 348 11.53 -10.31 -4.86
C LEU A 348 12.96 -10.64 -4.47
N ASP A 349 13.17 -11.89 -4.09
CA ASP A 349 14.47 -12.51 -3.87
C ASP A 349 14.42 -13.89 -4.53
N LEU A 350 14.66 -13.91 -5.83
CA LEU A 350 14.54 -15.08 -6.70
C LEU A 350 15.92 -15.50 -7.20
N TRP A 351 16.13 -16.79 -7.23
CA TRP A 351 17.39 -17.47 -7.51
C TRP A 351 17.16 -18.65 -8.42
N ASP A 352 18.22 -19.05 -9.08
CA ASP A 352 18.30 -20.27 -9.86
C ASP A 352 19.18 -21.27 -9.13
N GLU A 353 18.74 -22.52 -9.01
CA GLU A 353 19.50 -23.57 -8.33
C GLU A 353 20.50 -24.19 -9.28
N ASP A 354 21.74 -24.30 -8.81
CA ASP A 354 22.83 -24.62 -9.71
C ASP A 354 23.90 -25.46 -8.99
N LEU A 355 24.62 -26.32 -9.74
CA LEU A 355 25.51 -27.32 -9.12
C LEU A 355 26.69 -26.70 -8.35
N ILE A 356 27.11 -25.50 -8.75
CA ILE A 356 28.32 -24.84 -8.23
C ILE A 356 27.97 -23.62 -7.40
N SER A 357 27.05 -22.78 -7.87
CA SER A 357 26.62 -21.58 -7.16
C SER A 357 25.29 -21.11 -7.72
N ASP A 358 24.29 -21.04 -6.85
CA ASP A 358 22.99 -20.48 -7.19
C ASP A 358 23.12 -19.04 -7.69
N ASP A 359 22.39 -18.73 -8.75
CA ASP A 359 22.50 -17.47 -9.49
C ASP A 359 21.31 -16.56 -9.17
N PRO A 360 21.53 -15.29 -8.80
CA PRO A 360 20.43 -14.40 -8.46
C PRO A 360 19.72 -13.93 -9.74
N ILE A 361 18.44 -14.30 -9.84
CA ILE A 361 17.58 -14.02 -11.00
C ILE A 361 16.85 -12.69 -10.84
N ALA A 362 16.31 -12.40 -9.66
CA ALA A 362 15.66 -11.11 -9.41
C ALA A 362 15.77 -10.74 -7.93
N GLN A 363 16.49 -9.65 -7.65
CA GLN A 363 16.68 -9.12 -6.30
C GLN A 363 16.32 -7.65 -6.27
N GLY A 364 15.18 -7.33 -5.68
CA GLY A 364 14.76 -5.94 -5.61
C GLY A 364 13.40 -5.71 -4.98
N THR A 365 13.11 -4.43 -4.78
CA THR A 365 11.87 -3.97 -4.16
C THR A 365 11.20 -2.92 -5.05
N LEU A 366 9.93 -3.15 -5.37
CA LEU A 366 9.06 -2.18 -6.01
C LEU A 366 8.24 -1.48 -4.93
N ALA A 367 8.40 -0.16 -4.81
CA ALA A 367 7.67 0.63 -3.83
C ALA A 367 6.44 1.31 -4.45
N PHE A 368 5.35 1.37 -3.69
CA PHE A 368 4.20 2.21 -3.98
C PHE A 368 3.94 3.08 -2.75
N ASN A 369 3.93 4.40 -2.94
CA ASN A 369 3.64 5.34 -1.86
C ASN A 369 2.58 6.35 -2.32
N PRO A 370 1.34 6.28 -1.78
CA PRO A 370 0.24 7.13 -2.23
C PRO A 370 0.39 8.61 -1.86
N PHE A 371 1.40 8.94 -1.06
CA PHE A 371 1.73 10.30 -0.68
C PHE A 371 2.76 10.95 -1.62
N ASP A 372 3.42 10.18 -2.47
CA ASP A 372 4.38 10.72 -3.43
C ASP A 372 3.65 11.43 -4.57
N TYR A 373 4.26 12.52 -5.05
CA TYR A 373 3.66 13.42 -6.05
C TYR A 373 3.35 12.71 -7.39
N ASP A 374 4.16 11.72 -7.75
CA ASP A 374 4.09 11.03 -9.04
C ASP A 374 3.29 9.72 -8.98
N THR A 375 2.84 9.31 -7.80
CA THR A 375 2.13 8.05 -7.63
C THR A 375 0.74 8.13 -8.26
N GLN A 376 0.40 7.10 -9.02
CA GLN A 376 -0.89 6.97 -9.69
C GLN A 376 -1.56 5.68 -9.22
N TYR A 377 -2.81 5.84 -8.78
CA TYR A 377 -3.75 4.74 -8.70
C TYR A 377 -4.34 4.47 -10.07
N ASP A 378 -4.94 3.29 -10.19
CA ASP A 378 -5.75 2.87 -11.32
C ASP A 378 -4.99 2.79 -12.65
N VAL A 379 -3.67 2.53 -12.56
CA VAL A 379 -2.78 2.35 -13.71
C VAL A 379 -2.00 1.06 -13.54
N VAL A 380 -2.09 0.19 -14.55
CA VAL A 380 -1.31 -1.05 -14.62
C VAL A 380 0.16 -0.69 -14.85
N LYS A 381 1.01 -1.10 -13.91
CA LYS A 381 2.46 -1.03 -14.00
C LYS A 381 3.02 -2.37 -14.46
N ARG A 382 4.12 -2.33 -15.20
CA ARG A 382 4.89 -3.49 -15.66
C ARG A 382 6.36 -3.18 -15.46
N ASP A 383 6.82 -3.45 -14.25
CA ASP A 383 8.13 -3.01 -13.81
C ASP A 383 9.07 -4.22 -13.76
N PRO A 384 10.25 -4.13 -14.38
CA PRO A 384 11.23 -5.19 -14.29
C PRO A 384 11.99 -5.17 -12.98
N VAL A 385 12.33 -6.36 -12.50
CA VAL A 385 13.23 -6.58 -11.38
C VAL A 385 14.34 -7.51 -11.86
N SER A 386 15.59 -7.05 -11.80
CA SER A 386 16.76 -7.76 -12.33
C SER A 386 17.66 -8.23 -11.20
N GLY A 387 18.19 -9.44 -11.34
CA GLY A 387 19.38 -9.93 -10.63
C GLY A 387 20.62 -9.76 -11.51
N THR A 388 21.75 -10.31 -11.09
CA THR A 388 22.95 -10.28 -11.95
C THR A 388 22.86 -11.25 -13.13
N ASN A 389 22.04 -12.29 -13.00
CA ASN A 389 21.98 -13.40 -13.96
C ASN A 389 20.59 -13.51 -14.62
N GLY A 390 19.59 -12.80 -14.11
CA GLY A 390 18.24 -12.92 -14.64
C GLY A 390 17.42 -11.66 -14.52
N ARG A 391 16.15 -11.81 -14.89
CA ARG A 391 15.16 -10.76 -14.77
C ARG A 391 13.75 -11.36 -14.77
N VAL A 392 12.88 -10.70 -14.02
CA VAL A 392 11.43 -10.93 -14.08
C VAL A 392 10.70 -9.60 -14.32
N THR A 393 9.49 -9.67 -14.86
CA THR A 393 8.59 -8.53 -14.98
C THR A 393 7.38 -8.71 -14.06
N VAL A 394 7.13 -7.74 -13.19
CA VAL A 394 5.98 -7.72 -12.27
C VAL A 394 4.87 -6.84 -12.86
N SER A 395 3.69 -7.40 -13.08
CA SER A 395 2.49 -6.67 -13.51
C SER A 395 1.54 -6.47 -12.34
N TYR A 396 1.26 -5.22 -11.99
CA TYR A 396 0.48 -4.88 -10.79
C TYR A 396 -0.24 -3.54 -10.91
N MET A 397 -1.21 -3.31 -10.03
CA MET A 397 -1.99 -2.06 -9.97
C MET A 397 -2.46 -1.80 -8.55
N ALA A 398 -2.25 -0.57 -8.08
CA ALA A 398 -2.94 -0.05 -6.91
C ALA A 398 -4.28 0.55 -7.36
N LEU A 399 -5.37 -0.03 -6.90
CA LEU A 399 -6.74 0.42 -7.11
C LEU A 399 -7.10 1.48 -6.07
N SER A 400 -7.75 2.57 -6.48
CA SER A 400 -8.19 3.62 -5.54
C SER A 400 -9.52 3.34 -4.86
N ASP A 401 -10.38 2.53 -5.48
CA ASP A 401 -11.70 2.15 -4.98
C ASP A 401 -12.04 0.72 -5.43
N ALA A 402 -11.82 -0.26 -4.55
CA ALA A 402 -11.98 -1.68 -4.86
C ALA A 402 -12.53 -2.50 -3.68
N LEU A 403 -13.11 -3.66 -4.00
CA LEU A 403 -13.46 -4.71 -3.04
C LEU A 403 -12.57 -5.93 -3.29
N TYR A 404 -12.34 -6.73 -2.25
CA TYR A 404 -11.75 -8.05 -2.48
C TYR A 404 -12.84 -9.07 -2.78
N ALA A 405 -12.60 -9.88 -3.81
CA ALA A 405 -13.39 -11.05 -4.12
C ALA A 405 -12.67 -12.30 -3.59
N GLN A 406 -13.28 -12.97 -2.63
CA GLN A 406 -12.90 -14.33 -2.22
C GLN A 406 -13.64 -15.32 -3.11
N ILE A 407 -12.88 -16.15 -3.82
CA ILE A 407 -13.37 -17.06 -4.87
C ILE A 407 -13.26 -18.50 -4.38
N SER A 408 -14.34 -19.28 -4.51
CA SER A 408 -14.33 -20.73 -4.34
C SER A 408 -14.95 -21.38 -5.57
N VAL A 409 -14.41 -22.50 -6.03
CA VAL A 409 -14.93 -23.21 -7.20
C VAL A 409 -15.26 -24.63 -6.81
N ALA A 410 -16.52 -25.02 -6.89
CA ALA A 410 -16.98 -26.37 -6.63
C ALA A 410 -17.14 -27.14 -7.95
N LEU A 411 -16.61 -28.36 -8.01
CA LEU A 411 -16.92 -29.29 -9.10
C LEU A 411 -18.37 -29.78 -8.90
N ILE A 412 -19.24 -29.61 -9.89
CA ILE A 412 -20.62 -30.13 -9.84
C ILE A 412 -20.69 -31.49 -10.54
N ASN A 413 -20.04 -31.61 -11.70
CA ASN A 413 -19.85 -32.85 -12.46
C ASN A 413 -18.54 -32.75 -13.25
N GLY A 414 -17.68 -33.78 -13.26
CA GLY A 414 -16.52 -33.85 -14.16
C GLY A 414 -16.98 -34.26 -15.55
N ASP A 415 -17.43 -35.49 -15.65
CA ASP A 415 -17.97 -36.12 -16.85
C ASP A 415 -18.99 -37.25 -16.51
N GLY A 416 -19.16 -37.55 -15.22
CA GLY A 416 -19.90 -38.69 -14.71
C GLY A 416 -19.09 -39.57 -13.75
N GLU A 417 -17.78 -39.32 -13.63
CA GLU A 417 -16.84 -40.01 -12.75
C GLU A 417 -16.77 -39.40 -11.34
N ASP A 418 -16.28 -40.21 -10.38
CA ASP A 418 -16.06 -39.83 -8.98
C ASP A 418 -14.88 -40.63 -8.39
N PRO A 419 -13.70 -40.01 -8.21
CA PRO A 419 -13.36 -38.61 -8.54
C PRO A 419 -13.22 -38.36 -10.05
N ALA A 420 -13.23 -37.09 -10.45
CA ALA A 420 -12.77 -36.63 -11.76
C ALA A 420 -11.30 -36.18 -11.68
N ASP A 421 -10.52 -36.43 -12.72
CA ASP A 421 -9.10 -36.12 -12.85
C ASP A 421 -8.91 -34.72 -13.48
N VAL A 422 -9.12 -33.68 -12.67
CA VAL A 422 -9.23 -32.30 -13.14
C VAL A 422 -7.89 -31.69 -13.51
N PHE A 423 -7.78 -31.16 -14.73
CA PHE A 423 -6.67 -30.32 -15.18
C PHE A 423 -7.15 -29.12 -16.04
N GLY A 424 -6.23 -28.22 -16.39
CA GLY A 424 -6.49 -27.03 -17.21
C GLY A 424 -6.23 -25.73 -16.47
N ASP A 425 -6.94 -24.67 -16.89
CA ASP A 425 -6.68 -23.29 -16.48
C ASP A 425 -7.92 -22.60 -15.92
N MET A 426 -7.71 -21.80 -14.87
CA MET A 426 -8.68 -20.78 -14.44
C MET A 426 -8.00 -19.47 -14.09
N ALA A 427 -8.61 -18.36 -14.49
CA ALA A 427 -8.12 -17.01 -14.21
C ALA A 427 -9.26 -16.06 -13.82
N ALA A 428 -8.94 -15.11 -12.95
CA ALA A 428 -9.79 -13.98 -12.58
C ALA A 428 -9.31 -12.70 -13.25
N ASP A 429 -10.16 -12.06 -14.05
CA ASP A 429 -9.91 -10.77 -14.69
C ASP A 429 -10.77 -9.68 -14.04
N ASN A 430 -10.14 -8.61 -13.56
CA ASN A 430 -10.83 -7.48 -12.91
C ASN A 430 -11.13 -6.29 -13.84
N GLY A 431 -10.92 -6.46 -15.14
CA GLY A 431 -11.05 -5.46 -16.20
C GLY A 431 -9.75 -4.77 -16.60
N TYR A 432 -8.68 -4.92 -15.80
CA TYR A 432 -7.36 -4.33 -16.06
C TYR A 432 -6.27 -5.38 -16.30
N GLY A 433 -6.44 -6.57 -15.75
CA GLY A 433 -5.51 -7.69 -15.90
C GLY A 433 -6.09 -8.97 -15.30
N ALA A 434 -5.48 -10.09 -15.66
CA ALA A 434 -5.88 -11.42 -15.22
C ALA A 434 -4.88 -12.00 -14.20
N SER A 435 -5.41 -12.65 -13.19
CA SER A 435 -4.69 -13.35 -12.13
C SER A 435 -5.02 -14.85 -12.20
N ALA A 436 -4.00 -15.69 -12.31
CA ALA A 436 -4.18 -17.14 -12.33
C ALA A 436 -4.76 -17.63 -10.99
N LEU A 437 -5.77 -18.49 -11.06
CA LEU A 437 -6.40 -19.12 -9.90
C LEU A 437 -6.05 -20.60 -9.82
N PHE A 438 -5.94 -21.27 -10.97
CA PHE A 438 -5.64 -22.68 -11.10
C PHE A 438 -4.90 -22.92 -12.41
N HIS A 439 -3.87 -23.75 -12.35
CA HIS A 439 -3.15 -24.24 -13.51
C HIS A 439 -2.67 -25.65 -13.19
N LYS A 440 -3.04 -26.61 -14.03
CA LYS A 440 -2.54 -27.98 -14.02
C LYS A 440 -2.43 -28.49 -15.44
N THR A 441 -1.28 -29.05 -15.79
CA THR A 441 -1.14 -29.80 -17.03
C THR A 441 -1.85 -31.15 -16.92
N GLU A 442 -2.08 -31.81 -18.05
CA GLU A 442 -2.65 -33.15 -18.14
C GLU A 442 -1.93 -34.18 -17.24
N LYS A 443 -0.62 -34.05 -17.06
CA LYS A 443 0.18 -34.96 -16.21
C LYS A 443 0.11 -34.64 -14.71
N GLU A 444 -0.38 -33.45 -14.36
CA GLU A 444 -0.45 -32.96 -12.98
C GLU A 444 -1.90 -32.93 -12.47
N HIS A 445 -2.84 -33.52 -13.20
CA HIS A 445 -4.25 -33.57 -12.85
C HIS A 445 -4.47 -33.96 -11.38
N ILE A 446 -5.62 -33.55 -10.85
CA ILE A 446 -5.97 -33.79 -9.46
C ILE A 446 -7.35 -34.43 -9.34
N ASP A 447 -7.46 -35.43 -8.48
CA ASP A 447 -8.73 -36.05 -8.12
C ASP A 447 -9.63 -35.03 -7.40
N VAL A 448 -10.76 -34.68 -8.00
CA VAL A 448 -11.79 -33.85 -7.37
C VAL A 448 -13.13 -34.56 -7.44
N LYS A 449 -13.79 -34.70 -6.30
CA LYS A 449 -15.11 -35.32 -6.23
C LYS A 449 -16.22 -34.32 -6.57
N PRO A 450 -17.35 -34.78 -7.12
CA PRO A 450 -18.54 -33.95 -7.23
C PRO A 450 -18.93 -33.31 -5.88
N ASN A 451 -19.37 -32.06 -5.93
CA ASN A 451 -19.70 -31.17 -4.83
C ASN A 451 -18.52 -30.82 -3.88
N HIS A 452 -17.27 -31.08 -4.28
CA HIS A 452 -16.09 -30.65 -3.55
C HIS A 452 -15.41 -29.46 -4.24
N PHE A 453 -14.65 -28.68 -3.47
CA PHE A 453 -13.93 -27.53 -4.01
C PHE A 453 -12.67 -27.97 -4.76
N ILE A 454 -12.48 -27.40 -5.95
CA ILE A 454 -11.22 -27.46 -6.68
C ILE A 454 -10.20 -26.59 -5.90
N PRO A 455 -9.06 -27.14 -5.47
CA PRO A 455 -8.04 -26.39 -4.75
C PRO A 455 -7.39 -25.35 -5.67
N LEU A 456 -7.69 -24.08 -5.44
CA LEU A 456 -7.08 -22.97 -6.16
C LEU A 456 -5.69 -22.68 -5.60
N ALA A 457 -4.75 -22.32 -6.46
CA ALA A 457 -3.47 -21.74 -6.05
C ALA A 457 -3.72 -20.38 -5.37
N ARG A 458 -4.66 -19.60 -5.91
CA ARG A 458 -5.03 -18.28 -5.41
C ARG A 458 -6.54 -18.11 -5.42
N ASN A 459 -7.10 -17.52 -4.36
CA ASN A 459 -8.54 -17.33 -4.22
C ASN A 459 -8.96 -15.90 -3.83
N LEU A 460 -8.03 -14.95 -3.77
CA LEU A 460 -8.30 -13.55 -3.40
C LEU A 460 -7.78 -12.61 -4.49
N VAL A 461 -8.67 -11.76 -5.02
CA VAL A 461 -8.35 -10.75 -6.04
C VAL A 461 -9.03 -9.42 -5.71
N ALA A 462 -8.34 -8.31 -5.98
CA ALA A 462 -8.93 -6.98 -5.84
C ALA A 462 -9.67 -6.59 -7.13
N VAL A 463 -10.89 -6.07 -6.97
CA VAL A 463 -11.77 -5.71 -8.08
C VAL A 463 -12.27 -4.28 -7.89
N PRO A 464 -12.10 -3.37 -8.85
CA PRO A 464 -12.63 -2.03 -8.77
C PRO A 464 -14.15 -2.05 -8.53
N THR A 465 -14.67 -1.18 -7.66
CA THR A 465 -16.10 -1.12 -7.31
C THR A 465 -17.02 -0.82 -8.50
N ASN A 466 -16.49 -0.09 -9.50
CA ASN A 466 -17.15 0.22 -10.76
C ASN A 466 -16.82 -0.77 -11.89
N GLY A 467 -16.05 -1.82 -11.58
CA GLY A 467 -15.55 -2.82 -12.52
C GLY A 467 -16.45 -4.05 -12.62
N THR A 468 -15.90 -5.12 -13.17
CA THR A 468 -16.55 -6.42 -13.26
C THR A 468 -15.49 -7.49 -13.10
N LEU A 469 -15.74 -8.46 -12.23
CA LEU A 469 -14.90 -9.64 -12.11
C LEU A 469 -15.36 -10.68 -13.14
N SER A 470 -14.45 -11.14 -13.99
CA SER A 470 -14.69 -12.23 -14.93
C SER A 470 -13.84 -13.43 -14.55
N ILE A 471 -14.48 -14.55 -14.24
CA ILE A 471 -13.80 -15.83 -14.00
C ILE A 471 -13.86 -16.63 -15.29
N ASN A 472 -12.70 -16.83 -15.92
CA ASN A 472 -12.55 -17.65 -17.11
C ASN A 472 -12.04 -19.04 -16.69
N ALA A 473 -12.66 -20.09 -17.23
CA ALA A 473 -12.28 -21.48 -16.98
C ALA A 473 -12.20 -22.25 -18.29
N ASP A 474 -11.16 -23.07 -18.42
CA ASP A 474 -10.99 -24.12 -19.43
C ASP A 474 -10.46 -25.37 -18.71
N LEU A 475 -11.38 -26.18 -18.20
CA LEU A 475 -11.10 -27.36 -17.37
C LEU A 475 -11.54 -28.64 -18.06
N TRP A 476 -10.75 -29.68 -17.83
CA TRP A 476 -10.85 -30.98 -18.48
C TRP A 476 -10.65 -32.10 -17.47
N ASP A 477 -11.27 -33.23 -17.77
CA ASP A 477 -11.10 -34.51 -17.10
C ASP A 477 -10.07 -35.33 -17.88
N TYR A 478 -9.14 -35.97 -17.19
CA TYR A 478 -8.10 -36.76 -17.83
C TYR A 478 -8.50 -38.23 -17.96
N ASP A 479 -8.42 -38.75 -19.18
CA ASP A 479 -8.65 -40.16 -19.48
C ASP A 479 -7.36 -40.89 -19.81
N GLU A 480 -6.97 -41.89 -19.02
CA GLU A 480 -5.74 -42.67 -19.25
C GLU A 480 -5.80 -43.51 -20.55
N HIS A 481 -7.00 -43.79 -21.06
CA HIS A 481 -7.19 -44.68 -22.21
C HIS A 481 -7.23 -43.91 -23.53
N TRP A 482 -6.24 -44.16 -24.41
CA TRP A 482 -6.10 -43.63 -25.78
C TRP A 482 -7.33 -43.69 -26.71
N ALA A 483 -8.37 -44.45 -26.33
CA ALA A 483 -9.64 -44.57 -27.06
C ALA A 483 -10.72 -43.57 -26.58
N ASN A 484 -10.53 -42.97 -25.41
CA ASN A 484 -11.39 -41.95 -24.82
C ASN A 484 -10.60 -40.62 -24.82
N PRO A 485 -11.06 -39.59 -25.53
CA PRO A 485 -10.47 -38.27 -25.43
C PRO A 485 -10.87 -37.63 -24.10
N ASN A 486 -9.93 -36.92 -23.45
CA ASN A 486 -10.19 -36.09 -22.27
C ASN A 486 -11.49 -35.28 -22.41
N ASP A 487 -12.32 -35.32 -21.37
CA ASP A 487 -13.66 -34.75 -21.40
C ASP A 487 -13.71 -33.33 -20.83
N GLN A 488 -14.39 -32.43 -21.54
CA GLN A 488 -14.49 -31.02 -21.12
C GLN A 488 -15.44 -30.85 -19.94
N ILE A 489 -14.87 -30.50 -18.79
CA ILE A 489 -15.59 -30.18 -17.56
C ILE A 489 -16.22 -28.79 -17.66
N ALA A 490 -15.46 -27.77 -18.03
CA ALA A 490 -15.96 -26.39 -18.08
C ALA A 490 -15.21 -25.56 -19.11
N LYS A 491 -15.94 -24.80 -19.95
CA LYS A 491 -15.34 -23.81 -20.85
C LYS A 491 -16.20 -22.57 -20.99
N GLY A 492 -15.76 -21.46 -20.38
CA GLY A 492 -16.50 -20.21 -20.47
C GLY A 492 -16.15 -19.20 -19.40
N ILE A 493 -17.00 -18.17 -19.30
CA ILE A 493 -16.77 -17.00 -18.44
C ILE A 493 -17.99 -16.74 -17.56
N ALA A 494 -17.78 -16.69 -16.24
CA ALA A 494 -18.75 -16.17 -15.28
C ALA A 494 -18.39 -14.72 -14.90
N LYS A 495 -19.36 -13.80 -14.98
CA LYS A 495 -19.15 -12.38 -14.67
C LYS A 495 -19.88 -11.97 -13.39
N PHE A 496 -19.21 -11.27 -12.48
CA PHE A 496 -19.73 -10.85 -11.18
C PHE A 496 -19.58 -9.34 -11.01
N GLN A 497 -20.55 -8.72 -10.36
CA GLN A 497 -20.51 -7.29 -10.06
C GLN A 497 -20.06 -7.11 -8.61
N PRO A 498 -19.14 -6.18 -8.30
CA PRO A 498 -18.74 -5.92 -6.92
C PRO A 498 -19.95 -5.57 -6.03
N LEU A 499 -20.18 -6.38 -4.99
CA LEU A 499 -21.33 -6.23 -4.09
C LEU A 499 -20.89 -6.31 -2.63
N TYR A 500 -20.52 -5.18 -2.03
CA TYR A 500 -19.98 -5.12 -0.66
C TYR A 500 -20.74 -5.98 0.36
N LYS A 501 -20.00 -6.85 1.07
CA LYS A 501 -20.49 -7.80 2.10
C LYS A 501 -21.61 -8.74 1.61
N LYS A 502 -21.62 -9.07 0.32
CA LYS A 502 -22.55 -10.06 -0.25
C LYS A 502 -21.77 -11.19 -0.92
N SER A 503 -22.46 -12.31 -1.09
CA SER A 503 -21.97 -13.44 -1.86
C SER A 503 -22.93 -13.75 -3.02
N GLU A 504 -22.38 -14.24 -4.11
CA GLU A 504 -23.12 -14.70 -5.28
C GLU A 504 -22.42 -15.90 -5.91
N SER A 505 -23.17 -16.73 -6.64
CA SER A 505 -22.63 -17.88 -7.35
C SER A 505 -23.15 -17.95 -8.79
N LYS A 506 -22.33 -18.51 -9.68
CA LYS A 506 -22.66 -18.75 -11.10
C LYS A 506 -22.02 -20.03 -11.58
N ARG A 507 -22.67 -20.70 -12.52
CA ARG A 507 -22.17 -21.94 -13.12
C ARG A 507 -21.43 -21.68 -14.43
N ILE A 508 -20.42 -22.49 -14.69
CA ILE A 508 -19.75 -22.59 -16.00
C ILE A 508 -19.87 -24.06 -16.41
N THR A 509 -20.49 -24.30 -17.56
CA THR A 509 -20.82 -25.64 -18.05
C THR A 509 -19.90 -25.99 -19.22
N GLY A 510 -19.35 -27.20 -19.22
CA GLY A 510 -18.64 -27.80 -20.34
C GLY A 510 -19.55 -28.69 -21.19
N ALA A 511 -18.97 -29.46 -22.10
CA ALA A 511 -19.74 -30.44 -22.86
C ALA A 511 -20.21 -31.63 -21.98
N TYR A 512 -19.41 -31.99 -20.97
CA TYR A 512 -19.61 -33.18 -20.14
C TYR A 512 -19.72 -32.86 -18.65
N GLY A 513 -19.13 -31.75 -18.21
CA GLY A 513 -19.15 -31.34 -16.82
C GLY A 513 -19.77 -29.98 -16.52
N GLU A 514 -19.65 -29.60 -15.26
CA GLU A 514 -20.04 -28.30 -14.77
C GLU A 514 -19.27 -27.95 -13.48
N ILE A 515 -18.93 -26.66 -13.33
CA ILE A 515 -18.44 -26.08 -12.09
C ILE A 515 -19.37 -24.97 -11.60
N GLU A 516 -19.39 -24.75 -10.29
CA GLU A 516 -20.00 -23.57 -9.66
C GLU A 516 -18.93 -22.68 -9.06
N VAL A 517 -18.87 -21.44 -9.53
CA VAL A 517 -18.01 -20.39 -9.02
C VAL A 517 -18.78 -19.58 -7.99
N GLN A 518 -18.25 -19.47 -6.78
CA GLN A 518 -18.79 -18.72 -5.66
C GLN A 518 -17.87 -17.54 -5.36
N VAL A 519 -18.43 -16.33 -5.28
CA VAL A 519 -17.71 -15.10 -4.97
C VAL A 519 -18.31 -14.48 -3.73
N SER A 520 -17.45 -14.18 -2.74
CA SER A 520 -17.80 -13.39 -1.55
C SER A 520 -17.02 -12.08 -1.56
N TRP A 521 -17.75 -10.96 -1.49
CA TRP A 521 -17.19 -9.62 -1.56
C TRP A 521 -16.92 -9.06 -0.16
N LEU A 522 -15.68 -8.63 0.09
CA LEU A 522 -15.19 -8.12 1.36
C LEU A 522 -14.88 -6.62 1.34
#